data_AF-A0A087T7N3-F1
#
_entry.id   AF-A0A087T7N3-F1
#
_cell.length_a   1.000
_cell.length_b   1.000
_cell.length_c   1.000
_cell.angle_alpha   90.00
_cell.angle_beta   90.00
_cell.angle_gamma   90.00
#
_symmetry.space_group_name_H-M   'P 1'
#
loop_
_entity.id
_entity.type
_entity.pdbx_description
1 polymer ?
#
loop_
_entity_poly.entity_id
_entity_poly.type
_entity_poly.pdbx_seq_one_letter_code
_entity_poly.pdbx_strand_id
1 'polypeptide(L)'
;MAPNSSAALAEDTVESKVEQKPDYKRKIVWFNVILFVYLHLSFFYGVYLGLTSAYLKTCLFGYIYGNIGGLGITAGSHRLWSHRSYKARWPLRVLLCMFASIAAQNDIYEWCRDHRVHHKFTETDADPHNIKRGFFFAHMGWLMCRKHPAVASK
;
A
#
# COMPACT_ATOMS: atom_id res chain seq x y z
N MET A 1 -28.67 63.88 8.45
CA MET A 1 -28.12 63.19 9.63
C MET A 1 -28.49 61.72 9.52
N ALA A 2 -27.53 60.88 9.16
CA ALA A 2 -27.73 59.43 9.05
C ALA A 2 -27.76 58.80 10.47
N PRO A 3 -28.53 57.73 10.71
CA PRO A 3 -28.58 57.06 12.00
C PRO A 3 -27.32 56.21 12.23
N ASN A 4 -26.72 56.35 13.41
CA ASN A 4 -25.62 55.51 13.90
C ASN A 4 -26.14 54.08 14.16
N SER A 5 -25.80 53.15 13.27
CA SER A 5 -25.97 51.71 13.47
C SER A 5 -24.64 51.11 13.94
N SER A 6 -24.31 51.28 15.22
CA SER A 6 -23.26 50.51 15.89
C SER A 6 -23.87 49.25 16.48
N ALA A 7 -24.41 48.38 15.63
CA ALA A 7 -24.67 46.99 15.99
C ALA A 7 -23.36 46.24 15.73
N ALA A 8 -22.66 45.94 16.82
CA ALA A 8 -21.45 45.14 16.84
C ALA A 8 -21.63 43.90 15.96
N LEU A 9 -20.80 43.80 14.92
CA LEU A 9 -20.59 42.57 14.18
C LEU A 9 -20.02 41.58 15.20
N ALA A 10 -20.87 40.69 15.71
CA ALA A 10 -20.43 39.51 16.42
C ALA A 10 -19.54 38.74 15.44
N GLU A 11 -18.23 38.82 15.65
CA GLU A 11 -17.27 37.89 15.09
C GLU A 11 -17.67 36.51 15.63
N ASP A 12 -18.42 35.79 14.80
CA ASP A 12 -18.72 34.38 14.99
C ASP A 12 -17.41 33.62 14.74
N THR A 13 -16.51 33.70 15.72
CA THR A 13 -15.33 32.84 15.80
C THR A 13 -15.86 31.43 15.96
N VAL A 14 -16.08 30.76 14.83
CA VAL A 14 -16.26 29.31 14.74
C VAL A 14 -14.98 28.72 15.31
N GLU A 15 -15.00 28.48 16.61
CA GLU A 15 -13.97 27.79 17.35
C GLU A 15 -13.90 26.39 16.76
N SER A 16 -13.00 26.21 15.79
CA SER A 16 -12.77 24.92 15.15
C SER A 16 -12.31 23.98 16.26
N LYS A 17 -13.24 23.14 16.75
CA LYS A 17 -12.91 22.04 17.65
C LYS A 17 -11.82 21.23 16.97
N VAL A 18 -10.58 21.41 17.43
CA VAL A 18 -9.46 20.54 17.06
C VAL A 18 -9.85 19.16 17.56
N GLU A 19 -10.41 18.35 16.66
CA GLU A 19 -10.80 16.98 16.93
C GLU A 19 -9.54 16.25 17.42
N GLN A 20 -9.45 16.02 18.73
CA GLN A 20 -8.32 15.32 19.30
C GLN A 20 -8.32 13.90 18.75
N LYS A 21 -7.43 13.65 17.79
CA LYS A 21 -7.25 12.32 17.22
C LYS A 21 -6.85 11.37 18.35
N PRO A 22 -7.52 10.21 18.50
CA PRO A 22 -7.17 9.24 19.52
C PRO A 22 -5.71 8.82 19.39
N ASP A 23 -5.00 8.70 20.52
CA ASP A 23 -3.61 8.21 20.57
C ASP A 23 -3.54 6.76 20.07
N TYR A 24 -3.30 6.59 18.78
CA TYR A 24 -3.13 5.28 18.18
C TYR A 24 -1.69 4.79 18.37
N LYS A 25 -1.51 3.84 19.28
CA LYS A 25 -0.26 3.10 19.43
C LYS A 25 -0.18 1.97 18.42
N ARG A 26 0.80 2.06 17.51
CA ARG A 26 1.08 1.04 16.48
C ARG A 26 1.46 -0.28 17.16
N LYS A 27 0.78 -1.37 16.75
CA LYS A 27 1.11 -2.72 17.21
C LYS A 27 1.98 -3.40 16.16
N ILE A 28 3.23 -3.67 16.50
CA ILE A 28 4.19 -4.35 15.61
C ILE A 28 3.87 -5.84 15.56
N VAL A 29 3.92 -6.42 14.37
CA VAL A 29 3.76 -7.85 14.11
C VAL A 29 5.16 -8.43 13.87
N TRP A 30 5.81 -8.90 14.93
CA TRP A 30 7.20 -9.36 14.89
C TRP A 30 7.45 -10.51 13.92
N PHE A 31 6.47 -11.37 13.69
CA PHE A 31 6.56 -12.41 12.66
C PHE A 31 6.83 -11.82 11.27
N ASN A 32 6.10 -10.77 10.88
CA ASN A 32 6.31 -10.08 9.60
C ASN A 32 7.68 -9.41 9.56
N VAL A 33 8.12 -8.82 10.68
CA VAL A 33 9.45 -8.20 10.78
C VAL A 33 10.54 -9.24 10.49
N ILE A 34 10.50 -10.40 11.15
CA ILE A 34 11.47 -11.48 10.94
C ILE A 34 11.44 -11.97 9.48
N LEU A 35 10.25 -12.13 8.91
CA LEU A 35 10.08 -12.56 7.52
C LEU A 35 10.68 -11.56 6.53
N PHE A 36 10.46 -10.24 6.72
CA PHE A 36 11.08 -9.22 5.88
C PHE A 36 12.59 -9.17 6.04
N VAL A 37 13.11 -9.28 7.27
CA VAL A 37 14.57 -9.35 7.49
C VAL A 37 15.17 -10.54 6.74
N TYR A 38 14.57 -11.72 6.89
CA TYR A 38 15.01 -12.92 6.18
C TYR A 38 14.96 -12.76 4.65
N LEU A 39 13.89 -12.17 4.12
CA LEU A 39 13.72 -11.91 2.69
C LEU A 39 14.84 -11.02 2.13
N HIS A 40 15.17 -9.92 2.83
CA HIS A 40 16.21 -8.99 2.38
C HIS A 40 17.61 -9.61 2.49
N LEU A 41 17.91 -10.33 3.56
CA LEU A 41 19.17 -11.06 3.70
C LEU A 41 19.33 -12.12 2.59
N SER A 42 18.24 -12.85 2.28
CA SER A 42 18.21 -13.83 1.20
C SER A 42 18.42 -13.19 -0.17
N PHE A 43 17.89 -11.98 -0.39
CA PHE A 43 18.13 -11.23 -1.62
C PHE A 43 19.63 -10.89 -1.80
N PHE A 44 20.27 -10.31 -0.79
CA PHE A 44 21.70 -9.97 -0.89
C PHE A 44 22.57 -11.20 -1.09
N TYR A 45 22.26 -12.30 -0.41
CA TYR A 45 22.95 -13.57 -0.62
C TYR A 45 22.71 -14.15 -2.03
N GLY A 46 21.49 -14.04 -2.54
CA GLY A 46 21.14 -14.43 -3.92
C GLY A 46 21.90 -13.61 -4.97
N VAL A 47 22.07 -12.30 -4.77
CA VAL A 47 22.88 -11.44 -5.64
C VAL A 47 24.34 -11.87 -5.61
N TYR A 48 24.91 -12.15 -4.44
CA TYR A 48 26.27 -12.66 -4.31
C TYR A 48 26.45 -13.96 -5.10
N LEU A 49 25.57 -14.96 -4.91
CA LEU A 49 25.61 -16.21 -5.67
C LEU A 49 25.42 -15.99 -7.16
N GLY A 50 24.55 -15.04 -7.54
CA GLY A 50 24.31 -14.63 -8.92
C GLY A 50 25.57 -14.16 -9.65
N LEU A 51 26.49 -13.51 -8.92
CA LEU A 51 27.73 -12.97 -9.46
C LEU A 51 28.91 -13.95 -9.37
N THR A 52 28.95 -14.83 -8.38
CA THR A 52 30.10 -15.70 -8.14
C THR A 52 29.95 -17.12 -8.69
N SER A 53 28.72 -17.64 -8.78
CA SER A 53 28.52 -19.10 -8.88
C SER A 53 27.33 -19.53 -9.73
N ALA A 54 26.29 -18.72 -9.85
CA ALA A 54 25.08 -19.09 -10.58
C ALA A 54 25.31 -19.10 -12.10
N TYR A 55 24.66 -20.03 -12.80
CA TYR A 55 24.60 -20.00 -14.25
C TYR A 55 23.80 -18.79 -14.73
N LEU A 56 24.24 -18.17 -15.83
CA LEU A 56 23.53 -17.07 -16.47
C LEU A 56 22.05 -17.39 -16.76
N LYS A 57 21.74 -18.65 -17.12
CA LYS A 57 20.37 -19.13 -17.33
C LYS A 57 19.51 -19.02 -16.08
N THR A 58 20.07 -19.30 -14.89
CA THR A 58 19.38 -19.16 -13.61
C THR A 58 19.09 -17.70 -13.30
N CYS A 59 20.07 -16.81 -13.51
CA CYS A 59 19.90 -15.37 -13.32
C CYS A 59 18.83 -14.80 -14.28
N LEU A 60 18.87 -15.19 -15.55
CA LEU A 60 17.88 -14.80 -16.56
C LEU A 60 16.49 -15.32 -16.21
N PHE A 61 16.38 -16.58 -15.78
CA PHE A 61 15.12 -17.16 -15.32
C PHE A 61 14.53 -16.37 -14.14
N GLY A 62 15.34 -16.07 -13.12
CA GLY A 62 14.91 -15.27 -11.97
C GLY A 62 14.41 -13.88 -12.37
N TYR A 63 15.11 -13.22 -13.29
CA TYR A 63 14.71 -11.92 -13.84
C TYR A 63 13.36 -11.99 -14.57
N ILE A 64 13.18 -12.97 -15.46
CA ILE A 64 11.92 -13.16 -16.20
C ILE A 64 10.78 -13.48 -15.24
N TYR A 65 11.03 -14.39 -14.29
CA TYR A 65 10.05 -14.81 -13.29
C TYR A 65 9.56 -13.62 -12.44
N GLY A 66 10.47 -12.76 -11.99
CA GLY A 66 10.12 -11.52 -11.27
C GLY A 66 9.27 -10.56 -12.11
N ASN A 67 9.61 -10.39 -13.40
CA ASN A 67 8.83 -9.54 -14.31
C ASN A 67 7.42 -10.09 -14.56
N ILE A 68 7.26 -11.41 -14.65
CA ILE A 68 5.95 -12.06 -14.75
C ILE A 68 5.10 -11.73 -13.51
N GLY A 69 5.69 -11.82 -12.29
CA GLY A 69 5.03 -11.37 -11.06
C GLY A 69 4.61 -9.90 -11.11
N GLY A 70 5.52 -9.02 -11.55
CA GLY A 70 5.25 -7.59 -11.73
C GLY A 70 4.11 -7.30 -12.72
N LEU A 71 4.00 -8.07 -13.80
CA LEU A 71 2.87 -7.98 -14.74
C LEU A 71 1.55 -8.39 -14.08
N GLY A 72 1.56 -9.43 -13.24
CA GLY A 72 0.39 -9.85 -12.46
C GLY A 72 -0.16 -8.72 -11.57
N ILE A 73 0.71 -7.97 -10.90
CA ILE A 73 0.31 -6.83 -10.09
C ILE A 73 -0.16 -5.66 -10.96
N THR A 74 0.65 -5.24 -11.94
CA THR A 74 0.39 -4.01 -12.71
C THR A 74 -0.76 -4.15 -13.69
N ALA A 75 -0.79 -5.21 -14.48
CA ALA A 75 -1.87 -5.45 -15.44
C ALA A 75 -3.10 -6.07 -14.75
N GLY A 76 -2.90 -6.97 -13.79
CA GLY A 76 -3.95 -7.62 -13.03
C GLY A 76 -4.46 -6.78 -11.86
N SER A 77 -3.88 -6.97 -10.66
CA SER A 77 -4.38 -6.42 -9.39
C SER A 77 -4.68 -4.94 -9.45
N HIS A 78 -3.79 -4.17 -10.09
CA HIS A 78 -3.91 -2.74 -10.24
C HIS A 78 -4.94 -2.33 -11.31
N ARG A 79 -4.65 -2.55 -12.59
CA ARG A 79 -5.46 -1.99 -13.69
C ARG A 79 -6.77 -2.74 -13.92
N LEU A 80 -6.74 -4.07 -13.89
CA LEU A 80 -7.92 -4.89 -14.18
C LEU A 80 -8.88 -4.93 -12.99
N TRP A 81 -8.39 -5.34 -11.82
CA TRP A 81 -9.26 -5.60 -10.67
C TRP A 81 -9.52 -4.37 -9.82
N SER A 82 -8.51 -3.54 -9.52
CA SER A 82 -8.70 -2.35 -8.69
C SER A 82 -9.39 -1.21 -9.44
N HIS A 83 -8.85 -0.79 -10.59
CA HIS A 83 -9.34 0.36 -11.35
C HIS A 83 -10.34 0.03 -12.45
N ARG A 84 -10.51 -1.25 -12.82
CA ARG A 84 -11.41 -1.67 -13.92
C ARG A 84 -11.14 -0.90 -15.23
N SER A 85 -9.88 -0.60 -15.51
CA SER A 85 -9.48 0.21 -16.68
C SER A 85 -9.71 -0.51 -18.02
N TYR A 86 -9.87 -1.82 -18.00
CA TYR A 86 -10.18 -2.64 -19.17
C TYR A 86 -10.96 -3.90 -18.77
N LYS A 87 -11.54 -4.60 -19.76
CA LYS A 87 -12.22 -5.88 -19.59
C LYS A 87 -11.37 -6.99 -20.18
N ALA A 88 -11.12 -8.05 -19.40
CA ALA A 88 -10.39 -9.23 -19.83
C ALA A 88 -11.32 -10.45 -19.93
N ARG A 89 -11.16 -11.28 -20.96
CA ARG A 89 -11.83 -12.58 -21.07
C ARG A 89 -11.23 -13.56 -20.06
N TRP A 90 -11.96 -14.64 -19.77
CA TRP A 90 -11.59 -15.61 -18.74
C TRP A 90 -10.15 -16.14 -18.82
N PRO A 91 -9.60 -16.52 -20.00
CA PRO A 91 -8.22 -17.03 -20.08
C PRO A 91 -7.17 -16.04 -19.57
N LEU A 92 -7.29 -14.77 -19.96
CA LEU A 92 -6.37 -13.72 -19.51
C LEU A 92 -6.54 -13.44 -18.01
N ARG A 93 -7.77 -13.51 -17.48
CA ARG A 93 -8.00 -13.33 -16.04
C ARG A 93 -7.33 -14.43 -15.22
N VAL A 94 -7.38 -15.68 -15.68
CA VAL A 94 -6.69 -16.81 -15.04
C VAL A 94 -5.18 -16.64 -15.14
N LEU A 95 -4.66 -16.26 -16.30
CA LEU A 95 -3.23 -16.02 -16.50
C LEU A 95 -2.69 -14.93 -15.55
N LEU A 96 -3.37 -13.77 -15.51
CA LEU A 96 -2.99 -12.67 -14.62
C LEU A 96 -3.14 -13.04 -13.13
N CYS A 97 -4.07 -13.94 -12.79
CA CYS A 97 -4.22 -14.44 -11.42
C CYS A 97 -3.00 -15.28 -11.02
N MET A 98 -2.56 -16.20 -11.89
CA MET A 98 -1.34 -16.97 -11.66
C MET A 98 -0.11 -16.08 -11.55
N PHE A 99 -0.01 -15.05 -12.40
CA PHE A 99 1.08 -14.08 -12.34
C PHE A 99 1.05 -13.26 -11.05
N ALA A 100 -0.11 -12.83 -10.58
CA ALA A 100 -0.23 -12.10 -9.30
C ALA A 100 0.20 -12.98 -8.11
N SER A 101 -0.10 -14.28 -8.15
CA SER A 101 0.34 -15.23 -7.11
C SER A 101 1.86 -15.36 -7.02
N ILE A 102 2.60 -15.18 -8.12
CA ILE A 102 4.07 -15.16 -8.13
C ILE A 102 4.62 -13.98 -7.33
N ALA A 103 3.94 -12.83 -7.36
CA ALA A 103 4.43 -11.60 -6.75
C ALA A 103 4.37 -11.59 -5.22
N ALA A 104 3.61 -12.51 -4.61
CA ALA A 104 3.49 -12.66 -3.15
C ALA A 104 3.07 -11.37 -2.41
N GLN A 105 2.17 -10.56 -3.00
CA GLN A 105 1.67 -9.31 -2.40
C GLN A 105 0.23 -9.47 -1.84
N ASN A 106 0.01 -10.47 -0.98
CA ASN A 106 -1.32 -10.90 -0.53
C ASN A 106 -2.23 -11.37 -1.69
N ASP A 107 -3.43 -11.83 -1.36
CA ASP A 107 -4.42 -12.20 -2.37
C ASP A 107 -4.98 -10.96 -3.10
N ILE A 108 -5.53 -11.21 -4.30
CA ILE A 108 -6.05 -10.16 -5.18
C ILE A 108 -7.13 -9.33 -4.49
N TYR A 109 -7.98 -9.93 -3.65
CA TYR A 109 -9.06 -9.22 -3.01
C TYR A 109 -8.53 -8.23 -1.97
N GLU A 110 -7.65 -8.68 -1.07
CA GLU A 110 -7.00 -7.82 -0.08
C GLU A 110 -6.20 -6.69 -0.77
N TRP A 111 -5.40 -7.01 -1.78
CA TRP A 111 -4.62 -6.02 -2.52
C TRP A 111 -5.54 -4.96 -3.14
N CYS A 112 -6.62 -5.37 -3.81
CA CYS A 112 -7.55 -4.44 -4.44
C CYS A 112 -8.31 -3.58 -3.44
N ARG A 113 -8.69 -4.14 -2.28
CA ARG A 113 -9.34 -3.38 -1.20
C ARG A 113 -8.39 -2.30 -0.72
N ASP A 114 -7.20 -2.66 -0.30
CA ASP A 114 -6.22 -1.74 0.28
C ASP A 114 -5.84 -0.64 -0.74
N HIS A 115 -5.66 -1.00 -2.01
CA HIS A 115 -5.34 -0.05 -3.09
C HIS A 115 -6.46 0.97 -3.32
N ARG A 116 -7.73 0.54 -3.34
CA ARG A 116 -8.88 1.45 -3.48
C ARG A 116 -9.03 2.37 -2.27
N VAL A 117 -8.79 1.83 -1.06
CA VAL A 117 -8.82 2.60 0.17
C VAL A 117 -7.72 3.67 0.15
N HIS A 118 -6.50 3.32 -0.26
CA HIS A 118 -5.42 4.28 -0.44
C HIS A 118 -5.79 5.42 -1.38
N HIS A 119 -6.30 5.12 -2.58
CA HIS A 119 -6.69 6.16 -3.53
C HIS A 119 -7.83 7.05 -3.02
N LYS A 120 -8.77 6.50 -2.25
CA LYS A 120 -9.92 7.26 -1.74
C LYS A 120 -9.57 8.12 -0.53
N PHE A 121 -8.63 7.68 0.30
CA PHE A 121 -8.33 8.28 1.60
C PHE A 121 -6.85 8.65 1.76
N THR A 122 -6.18 8.96 0.65
CA THR A 122 -4.75 9.30 0.59
C THR A 122 -4.41 10.35 1.63
N GLU A 123 -3.26 10.21 2.30
CA GLU A 123 -2.79 11.17 3.30
C GLU A 123 -3.67 11.31 4.56
N THR A 124 -4.53 10.32 4.83
CA THR A 124 -5.35 10.24 6.05
C THR A 124 -5.02 8.98 6.87
N ASP A 125 -5.58 8.87 8.08
CA ASP A 125 -5.39 7.68 8.92
C ASP A 125 -6.09 6.42 8.37
N ALA A 126 -6.96 6.58 7.36
CA ALA A 126 -7.57 5.48 6.62
C ALA A 126 -6.75 5.03 5.40
N ASP A 127 -5.63 5.68 5.08
CA ASP A 127 -4.68 5.19 4.08
C ASP A 127 -3.78 4.09 4.70
N PRO A 128 -3.76 2.86 4.15
CA PRO A 128 -2.94 1.75 4.64
C PRO A 128 -1.45 2.11 4.76
N HIS A 129 -0.93 2.92 3.84
CA HIS A 129 0.48 3.27 3.73
C HIS A 129 0.71 4.79 3.65
N ASN A 130 -0.06 5.53 4.45
CA ASN A 130 0.03 6.98 4.61
C ASN A 130 1.49 7.50 4.74
N ILE A 131 1.94 8.31 3.77
CA ILE A 131 3.30 8.88 3.76
C ILE A 131 3.54 9.93 4.86
N LYS A 132 2.49 10.56 5.41
CA LYS A 132 2.64 11.45 6.60
C LYS A 132 3.17 10.71 7.83
N ARG A 133 3.14 9.38 7.85
CA ARG A 133 3.75 8.55 8.91
C ARG A 133 5.23 8.28 8.69
N GLY A 134 5.83 8.84 7.64
CA GLY A 134 7.23 8.77 7.28
C GLY A 134 7.52 7.79 6.14
N PHE A 135 8.63 8.01 5.44
CA PHE A 135 9.08 7.21 4.30
C PHE A 135 9.10 5.71 4.62
N PHE A 136 9.74 5.32 5.73
CA PHE A 136 9.86 3.92 6.10
C PHE A 136 8.49 3.26 6.30
N PHE A 137 7.53 3.98 6.90
CA PHE A 137 6.18 3.45 7.09
C PHE A 137 5.49 3.18 5.77
N ALA A 138 5.50 4.14 4.84
CA ALA A 138 4.86 4.00 3.53
C ALA A 138 5.53 2.93 2.66
N HIS A 139 6.86 2.79 2.76
CA HIS A 139 7.61 1.85 1.96
C HIS A 139 7.42 0.39 2.41
N MET A 140 7.59 0.09 3.71
CA MET A 140 7.49 -1.28 4.25
C MET A 140 6.88 -1.36 5.66
N GLY A 141 7.03 -0.32 6.47
CA GLY A 141 6.64 -0.34 7.88
C GLY A 141 5.16 -0.67 8.10
N TRP A 142 4.28 -0.29 7.16
CA TRP A 142 2.86 -0.63 7.21
C TRP A 142 2.58 -2.14 7.15
N LEU A 143 3.42 -2.93 6.47
CA LEU A 143 3.32 -4.39 6.40
C LEU A 143 3.77 -5.09 7.68
N MET A 144 4.55 -4.40 8.52
CA MET A 144 5.07 -4.90 9.78
C MET A 144 4.22 -4.50 10.99
N CYS A 145 3.14 -3.74 10.77
CA CYS A 145 2.25 -3.28 11.81
C CYS A 145 0.82 -3.78 11.57
N ARG A 146 0.02 -3.87 12.63
CA ARG A 146 -1.42 -4.00 12.47
C ARG A 146 -1.96 -2.73 11.80
N LYS A 147 -2.95 -2.91 10.92
CA LYS A 147 -3.64 -1.81 10.23
C LYS A 147 -4.30 -0.88 11.26
N HIS A 148 -4.35 0.41 10.92
CA HIS A 148 -5.06 1.40 11.73
C HIS A 148 -6.57 1.08 11.74
N PRO A 149 -7.32 1.30 12.83
CA PRO A 149 -8.76 1.03 12.88
C PRO A 149 -9.55 1.70 11.75
N ALA A 150 -9.15 2.92 11.37
CA ALA A 150 -9.76 3.65 10.27
C ALA A 150 -9.58 2.94 8.90
N VAL A 151 -8.49 2.18 8.71
CA VAL A 151 -8.28 1.34 7.52
C VAL A 151 -9.15 0.08 7.61
N ALA A 152 -9.19 -0.57 8.77
CA ALA A 152 -9.94 -1.82 8.99
C ALA A 152 -11.46 -1.64 8.87
N SER A 153 -11.96 -0.42 9.07
CA SER A 153 -13.38 -0.06 8.95
C SER A 153 -13.87 0.17 7.51
N LYS A 154 -13.02 -0.01 6.50
CA LYS A 154 -13.32 0.22 5.07
C LYS A 154 -13.35 -1.08 4.29
#